data_AF-A0A5C9B6X9-F1
#
_entry.id   AF-A0A5C9B6X9-F1
#
_cell.length_a   1.000
_cell.length_b   1.000
_cell.length_c   1.000
_cell.angle_alpha   90.00
_cell.angle_beta   90.00
_cell.angle_gamma   90.00
#
_symmetry.space_group_name_H-M   'P 1'
#
loop_
_entity.id
_entity.type
_entity.pdbx_description
1 polymer ?
#
loop_
_entity_poly.entity_id
_entity_poly.type
_entity_poly.pdbx_seq_one_letter_code
_entity_poly.pdbx_strand_id
1 'polypeptide(L)'
;MATKKKSDPTARKYWLFKSEPEAYSITDLAKEPTKTTFWDGVRNYQARNLLRDTIKLGDRVLFYHSNADPMAIVGTAEVVKTGYPDHTAFDPQDHHFDPRSDVVHGRCAAAASFSKACDAR
;
A
#
# COMPACT_ATOMS: atom_id res chain seq x y z
N MET A 1 20.72 -28.63 -3.19
CA MET A 1 20.49 -27.54 -4.18
C MET A 1 18.99 -27.30 -4.26
N ALA A 2 18.49 -26.20 -3.70
CA ALA A 2 17.06 -25.89 -3.73
C ALA A 2 16.69 -25.39 -5.14
N THR A 3 15.83 -26.13 -5.84
CA THR A 3 15.31 -25.74 -7.15
C THR A 3 14.45 -24.48 -7.01
N LYS A 4 14.89 -23.36 -7.60
CA LYS A 4 14.08 -22.13 -7.74
C LYS A 4 12.85 -22.47 -8.59
N LYS A 5 11.69 -22.60 -7.95
CA LYS A 5 10.39 -22.73 -8.61
C LYS A 5 10.14 -21.43 -9.40
N LYS A 6 10.08 -21.50 -10.73
CA LYS A 6 9.73 -20.34 -11.57
C LYS A 6 8.29 -19.94 -11.24
N SER A 7 8.09 -18.72 -10.76
CA SER A 7 6.76 -18.17 -10.49
C SER A 7 6.05 -17.92 -11.82
N ASP A 8 4.84 -18.45 -11.95
CA ASP A 8 3.94 -18.19 -13.07
C ASP A 8 3.72 -16.66 -13.21
N PRO A 9 4.03 -16.05 -14.39
CA PRO A 9 3.85 -14.63 -14.61
C PRO A 9 2.38 -14.17 -14.57
N THR A 10 1.41 -15.10 -14.56
CA THR A 10 -0.02 -14.81 -14.48
C THR A 10 -0.61 -14.94 -13.06
N ALA A 11 0.16 -15.48 -12.11
CA ALA A 11 -0.32 -15.68 -10.74
C ALA A 11 -0.36 -14.35 -9.98
N ARG A 12 -1.57 -13.88 -9.67
CA ARG A 12 -1.81 -12.71 -8.80
C ARG A 12 -1.22 -12.95 -7.41
N LYS A 13 -0.49 -11.98 -6.89
CA LYS A 13 0.04 -12.02 -5.52
C LYS A 13 -0.95 -11.40 -4.55
N TYR A 14 -0.81 -11.81 -3.30
CA TYR A 14 -1.59 -11.29 -2.17
C TYR A 14 -0.65 -10.58 -1.20
N TRP A 15 -1.07 -9.41 -0.74
CA TRP A 15 -0.31 -8.55 0.14
C TRP A 15 -1.12 -8.22 1.39
N LEU A 16 -0.47 -8.03 2.53
CA LEU A 16 -1.12 -7.60 3.77
C LEU A 16 -0.72 -6.15 4.05
N PHE A 17 -1.69 -5.25 4.02
CA PHE A 17 -1.49 -3.83 4.28
C PHE A 17 -2.08 -3.52 5.64
N LYS A 18 -1.31 -2.81 6.48
CA LYS A 18 -1.70 -2.47 7.84
C LYS A 18 -2.02 -0.99 7.93
N SER A 19 -3.19 -0.64 8.44
CA SER A 19 -3.57 0.73 8.77
C SER A 19 -4.24 0.75 10.13
N GLU A 20 -4.10 1.86 10.86
CA GLU A 20 -4.89 2.10 12.06
C GLU A 20 -6.27 2.63 11.66
N PRO A 21 -7.37 2.11 12.23
CA PRO A 21 -8.72 2.49 11.83
C PRO A 21 -9.03 3.97 12.08
N GLU A 22 -8.36 4.59 13.05
CA GLU A 22 -8.51 6.02 13.34
C GLU A 22 -7.77 6.92 12.35
N ALA A 23 -6.72 6.41 11.71
CA ALA A 23 -5.95 7.13 10.70
C ALA A 23 -6.59 6.98 9.32
N TYR A 24 -6.82 5.74 8.90
CA TYR A 24 -7.47 5.43 7.63
C TYR A 24 -8.10 4.04 7.65
N SER A 25 -9.43 3.97 7.61
CA SER A 25 -10.17 2.71 7.63
C SER A 25 -10.61 2.26 6.24
N ILE A 26 -10.97 0.98 6.11
CA ILE A 26 -11.61 0.47 4.88
C ILE A 26 -12.95 1.17 4.58
N THR A 27 -13.61 1.70 5.60
CA THR A 27 -14.85 2.47 5.44
C THR A 27 -14.57 3.82 4.80
N ASP A 28 -13.44 4.44 5.10
CA ASP A 28 -13.02 5.70 4.49
C ASP A 28 -12.69 5.48 3.02
N LEU A 29 -11.96 4.40 2.71
CA LEU A 29 -11.74 3.95 1.31
C LEU A 29 -13.06 3.75 0.54
N ALA A 30 -14.09 3.22 1.20
CA ALA A 30 -15.38 3.01 0.56
C ALA A 30 -16.16 4.30 0.30
N LYS A 31 -15.90 5.36 1.10
CA LYS A 31 -16.51 6.69 0.96
C LYS A 31 -15.80 7.58 -0.06
N GLU A 32 -14.55 7.26 -0.42
CA GLU A 32 -13.80 8.01 -1.43
C GLU A 32 -14.60 8.09 -2.76
N PRO A 33 -14.64 9.24 -3.44
CA PRO A 33 -15.41 9.42 -4.68
C PRO A 33 -15.06 8.41 -5.77
N THR A 34 -13.79 8.01 -5.84
CA THR A 34 -13.27 7.03 -6.82
C THR A 34 -13.02 5.67 -6.19
N LYS A 35 -13.38 5.47 -4.91
CA LYS A 35 -13.10 4.27 -4.11
C LYS A 35 -11.65 3.83 -4.20
N THR A 36 -10.75 4.80 -4.34
CA THR A 36 -9.32 4.61 -4.58
C THR A 36 -8.57 5.55 -3.66
N THR A 37 -7.53 5.05 -3.02
CA THR A 37 -6.63 5.86 -2.20
C THR A 37 -5.18 5.63 -2.59
N PHE A 38 -4.28 6.43 -2.04
CA PHE A 38 -2.85 6.24 -2.11
C PHE A 38 -2.32 5.70 -0.77
N TRP A 39 -1.37 4.76 -0.84
CA TRP A 39 -0.71 4.19 0.32
C TRP A 39 0.58 4.94 0.61
N ASP A 40 0.49 6.04 1.34
CA ASP A 40 1.64 6.86 1.74
C ASP A 40 2.28 6.35 3.05
N GLY A 41 3.18 7.14 3.62
CA GLY A 41 3.66 6.95 5.00
C GLY A 41 4.62 5.76 5.17
N VAL A 42 4.94 5.01 4.11
CA VAL A 42 5.82 3.84 4.20
C VAL A 42 7.28 4.26 4.33
N ARG A 43 7.76 4.36 5.58
CA ARG A 43 9.15 4.70 5.92
C ARG A 43 10.05 3.49 6.18
N ASN A 44 9.49 2.28 6.12
CA ASN A 44 10.28 1.05 6.20
C ASN A 44 10.89 0.71 4.83
N TYR A 45 12.22 0.61 4.76
CA TYR A 45 12.94 0.31 3.50
C TYR A 45 12.51 -0.99 2.81
N GLN A 46 12.21 -2.05 3.57
CA GLN A 46 11.77 -3.32 2.98
C GLN A 46 10.37 -3.19 2.38
N ALA A 47 9.43 -2.62 3.13
CA ALA A 47 8.06 -2.40 2.66
C ALA A 47 8.03 -1.49 1.43
N ARG A 48 8.85 -0.43 1.44
CA ARG A 48 9.04 0.48 0.30
C ARG A 48 9.55 -0.25 -0.93
N ASN A 49 10.58 -1.09 -0.78
CA ASN A 49 11.12 -1.87 -1.90
C ASN A 49 10.10 -2.89 -2.43
N LEU A 50 9.26 -3.47 -1.56
CA LEU A 50 8.15 -4.33 -2.00
C LEU A 50 7.12 -3.56 -2.84
N LEU A 51 6.71 -2.37 -2.39
CA LEU A 51 5.79 -1.47 -3.12
C LEU A 51 6.33 -1.03 -4.48
N ARG A 52 7.64 -0.75 -4.55
CA ARG A 52 8.30 -0.32 -5.78
C ARG A 52 8.58 -1.46 -6.75
N ASP A 53 9.17 -2.56 -6.26
CA ASP A 53 9.80 -3.57 -7.13
C ASP A 53 8.92 -4.81 -7.35
N THR A 54 8.01 -5.11 -6.41
CA THR A 54 7.34 -6.42 -6.39
C THR A 54 5.84 -6.35 -6.55
N ILE A 55 5.20 -5.31 -5.99
CA ILE A 55 3.75 -5.11 -6.08
C ILE A 55 3.38 -4.67 -7.50
N LYS A 56 2.43 -5.38 -8.11
CA LYS A 56 2.00 -5.15 -9.49
C LYS A 56 0.52 -4.79 -9.56
N LEU A 57 0.16 -4.13 -10.66
CA LEU A 57 -1.24 -3.83 -10.98
C LEU A 57 -2.05 -5.13 -11.06
N GLY A 58 -3.22 -5.14 -10.41
CA GLY A 58 -4.09 -6.33 -10.31
C GLY A 58 -3.74 -7.29 -9.16
N ASP A 59 -2.67 -7.05 -8.41
CA ASP A 59 -2.42 -7.79 -7.16
C ASP A 59 -3.52 -7.48 -6.12
N ARG A 60 -3.78 -8.43 -5.23
CA ARG A 60 -4.79 -8.29 -4.18
C ARG A 60 -4.15 -7.88 -2.86
N VAL A 61 -4.85 -7.02 -2.14
CA VAL A 61 -4.43 -6.49 -0.84
C VAL A 61 -5.46 -6.89 0.20
N LEU A 62 -5.00 -7.46 1.30
CA LEU A 62 -5.77 -7.69 2.52
C LEU A 62 -5.58 -6.48 3.43
N PHE A 63 -6.67 -5.81 3.78
CA PHE A 63 -6.64 -4.61 4.61
C PHE A 63 -6.76 -5.03 6.08
N TYR A 64 -5.70 -4.82 6.85
CA TYR A 64 -5.58 -5.20 8.25
C TYR A 64 -5.64 -3.97 9.14
N HIS A 65 -6.59 -3.95 10.07
CA HIS A 65 -6.63 -2.93 11.11
C HIS A 65 -5.63 -3.29 12.21
N SER A 66 -4.54 -2.52 12.29
CA SER A 66 -3.58 -2.56 13.40
C SER A 66 -3.99 -1.62 14.53
N ASN A 67 -3.50 -1.86 15.74
CA ASN A 67 -3.76 -1.03 16.92
C ASN A 67 -5.27 -0.80 17.19
N ALA A 68 -6.08 -1.82 16.86
CA ALA A 68 -7.53 -1.80 16.97
C ALA A 68 -8.01 -2.94 17.86
N ASP A 69 -9.17 -2.80 18.49
CA ASP A 69 -9.84 -3.90 19.19
C ASP A 69 -11.20 -4.18 18.52
N PRO A 70 -11.36 -5.27 17.76
CA PRO A 70 -10.37 -6.33 17.48
C PRO A 70 -9.39 -6.00 16.35
N MET A 71 -8.15 -6.51 16.44
CA MET A 71 -7.21 -6.51 15.31
C MET A 71 -7.59 -7.61 14.32
N ALA A 72 -7.98 -7.23 13.10
CA ALA A 72 -8.46 -8.17 12.10
C ALA A 72 -8.23 -7.67 10.67
N ILE A 73 -8.32 -8.61 9.72
CA ILE A 73 -8.51 -8.28 8.31
C ILE A 73 -9.97 -7.84 8.14
N VAL A 74 -10.17 -6.58 7.76
CA VAL A 74 -11.49 -5.96 7.65
C VAL A 74 -12.01 -5.89 6.22
N GLY A 75 -11.18 -6.26 5.24
CA GLY A 75 -11.62 -6.47 3.87
C GLY A 75 -10.46 -6.55 2.89
N THR A 76 -10.79 -6.37 1.61
CA THR A 76 -9.85 -6.58 0.51
C THR A 76 -9.88 -5.42 -0.50
N ALA A 77 -8.75 -5.24 -1.17
CA ALA A 77 -8.55 -4.24 -2.20
C ALA A 77 -7.72 -4.81 -3.36
N GLU A 78 -7.67 -4.07 -4.46
CA GLU A 78 -6.86 -4.39 -5.63
C GLU A 78 -5.92 -3.23 -5.95
N VAL A 79 -4.68 -3.54 -6.31
CA VAL A 79 -3.70 -2.54 -6.72
C VAL A 79 -4.07 -2.00 -8.10
N VAL A 80 -4.40 -0.71 -8.17
CA VAL A 80 -4.73 0.01 -9.40
C VAL A 80 -3.60 0.89 -9.91
N LYS A 81 -2.57 1.15 -9.09
CA LYS A 81 -1.36 1.88 -9.49
C LYS A 81 -0.14 1.37 -8.74
N THR A 82 0.92 1.05 -9.47
CA THR A 82 2.21 0.57 -8.95
C THR A 82 3.04 1.69 -8.35
N GLY A 83 4.08 1.33 -7.57
CA GLY A 83 4.97 2.25 -6.85
C GLY A 83 5.31 3.56 -7.57
N TYR A 84 4.96 4.69 -6.96
CA TYR A 84 5.35 6.04 -7.36
C TYR A 84 5.90 6.82 -6.16
N PRO A 85 6.64 7.93 -6.39
CA PRO A 85 7.13 8.77 -5.30
C PRO A 85 6.00 9.26 -4.39
N ASP A 86 6.14 8.99 -3.10
CA ASP A 86 5.27 9.48 -2.04
C ASP A 86 5.47 10.99 -1.86
N HIS A 87 4.41 11.76 -2.11
CA HIS A 87 4.43 13.22 -2.04
C HIS A 87 4.42 13.74 -0.60
N THR A 88 3.88 12.97 0.35
CA THR A 88 3.84 13.32 1.78
C THR A 88 5.24 13.44 2.39
N ALA A 89 6.21 12.72 1.83
CA ALA A 89 7.59 12.78 2.27
C ALA A 89 8.24 14.16 2.03
N PHE A 90 7.72 14.94 1.09
CA PHE A 90 8.28 16.24 0.69
C PHE A 90 7.56 17.44 1.30
N ASP A 91 6.37 17.26 1.89
CA ASP A 91 5.59 18.35 2.47
C ASP A 91 5.95 18.53 3.96
N PRO A 92 6.56 19.67 4.37
CA PRO A 92 6.92 19.93 5.76
C PRO A 92 5.74 19.99 6.73
N GLN A 93 4.52 20.15 6.23
CA GLN A 93 3.30 20.21 7.04
C GLN A 93 2.64 18.83 7.21
N ASP A 94 3.10 17.81 6.48
CA ASP A 94 2.55 16.47 6.58
C ASP A 94 3.15 15.70 7.77
N HIS A 95 2.34 14.84 8.39
CA HIS A 95 2.77 13.99 9.50
C HIS A 95 3.90 13.03 9.13
N HIS A 96 4.02 12.69 7.84
CA HIS A 96 5.03 11.78 7.32
C HIS A 96 6.22 12.48 6.65
N PHE A 97 6.39 13.79 6.85
CA PHE A 97 7.52 14.53 6.31
C PHE A 97 8.87 13.88 6.68
N ASP A 98 9.76 13.74 5.69
CA ASP A 98 11.12 13.28 5.93
C ASP A 98 12.13 14.29 5.33
N PRO A 99 12.90 15.02 6.17
CA PRO A 99 13.85 16.01 5.68
C PRO A 99 15.02 15.41 4.87
N ARG A 100 15.20 14.08 4.90
CA ARG A 100 16.20 13.36 4.09
C ARG A 100 15.65 12.92 2.73
N SER A 101 14.34 13.03 2.53
CA SER A 101 13.68 12.68 1.28
C SER A 101 13.80 13.84 0.30
N ASP A 102 14.39 13.56 -0.86
CA ASP A 102 14.62 14.53 -1.91
C ASP A 102 14.17 14.00 -3.27
N VAL A 103 13.49 14.87 -4.03
CA VAL A 103 12.96 14.56 -5.37
C VAL A 103 14.10 14.23 -6.35
N VAL A 104 15.32 14.69 -6.06
CA VAL A 104 16.49 14.62 -6.93
C VAL A 104 17.27 13.30 -6.81
N HIS A 105 17.35 12.69 -5.62
CA HIS A 105 18.19 11.48 -5.41
C HIS A 105 17.39 10.16 -5.35
N GLY A 106 16.10 10.19 -5.71
CA GLY A 106 15.29 8.96 -5.79
C GLY A 106 15.10 8.24 -4.46
N ARG A 107 15.35 8.90 -3.32
CA ARG A 107 15.04 8.41 -1.97
C ARG A 107 13.57 8.57 -1.64
N CYS A 108 12.69 8.30 -2.59
CA CYS A 108 11.28 8.51 -2.43
C CYS A 108 10.69 7.34 -1.63
N ALA A 109 9.82 7.63 -0.66
CA ALA A 109 8.86 6.63 -0.22
C ALA A 109 8.00 6.18 -1.41
N ALA A 110 7.53 4.94 -1.38
CA ALA A 110 6.80 4.34 -2.50
C ALA A 110 5.34 4.24 -2.09
N ALA A 111 4.47 4.88 -2.87
CA ALA A 111 3.03 4.77 -2.72
C ALA A 111 2.44 3.87 -3.81
N ALA A 112 1.42 3.10 -3.44
CA ALA A 112 0.59 2.34 -4.38
C ALA A 112 -0.85 2.83 -4.23
N SER A 113 -1.62 2.83 -5.32
CA SER A 113 -3.05 3.10 -5.20
C SER A 113 -3.82 1.80 -5.26
N PHE A 114 -4.82 1.67 -4.42
CA PHE A 114 -5.70 0.50 -4.41
C PHE A 114 -7.16 0.92 -4.35
N SER A 115 -7.99 0.09 -4.98
CA SER A 115 -9.42 0.26 -5.00
C SER A 115 -10.09 -0.81 -4.16
N LYS A 116 -11.16 -0.46 -3.44
CA LYS A 116 -11.97 -1.45 -2.73
C LYS A 116 -12.38 -2.53 -3.74
N ALA A 117 -11.96 -3.77 -3.48
CA ALA A 117 -12.48 -4.90 -4.23
C ALA A 117 -13.95 -4.99 -3.84
N CYS A 118 -14.84 -4.83 -4.82
CA CYS A 118 -16.27 -5.02 -4.63
C CYS A 118 -16.46 -6.33 -3.86
N ASP A 119 -17.07 -6.25 -2.66
CA ASP A 119 -17.41 -7.44 -1.89
C ASP A 119 -18.13 -8.41 -2.82
N ALA A 120 -17.50 -9.55 -3.08
CA ALA A 120 -18.22 -10.70 -3.58
C ALA A 120 -19.22 -11.03 -2.46
N ARG A 121 -20.50 -10.92 -2.81
CA ARG A 121 -21.67 -11.21 -1.97
C ARG A 121 -21.46 -12.38 -1.03
#